data_AF-A0A353B2M1-F1
#
_entry.id   AF-A0A353B2M1-F1
#
_cell.length_a   1.000
_cell.length_b   1.000
_cell.length_c   1.000
_cell.angle_alpha   90.00
_cell.angle_beta   90.00
_cell.angle_gamma   90.00
#
_symmetry.space_group_name_H-M   'P 1'
#
loop_
_entity.id
_entity.type
_entity.pdbx_description
1 polymer ?
#
loop_
_entity_poly.entity_id
_entity_poly.type
_entity_poly.pdbx_seq_one_letter_code
_entity_poly.pdbx_strand_id
1 'polypeptide(L)'
;MPRPRYQITAADLTHARAYLESQLLQLTLDLRELTHGEALDAVNGILRAGGKSTKTKKLNTWCETHLTTAAWAGLKASVRKRRQRFSTETRSVTLSIRAHKLLKDAAERKGVTMSRIIEQRLGRR
;
A
#
# COMPACT_ATOMS: atom_id res chain seq x y z
N MET A 1 20.43 12.07 8.35
CA MET A 1 20.22 12.10 6.89
C MET A 1 18.73 12.13 6.60
N PRO A 2 18.22 13.10 5.81
CA PRO A 2 16.82 13.10 5.42
C PRO A 2 16.51 11.84 4.59
N ARG A 3 15.45 11.12 4.95
CA ARG A 3 15.03 9.92 4.19
C ARG A 3 14.67 10.33 2.75
N PRO A 4 15.16 9.63 1.73
CA PRO A 4 14.78 9.91 0.35
C PRO A 4 13.26 9.85 0.21
N ARG A 5 12.68 10.83 -0.50
CA ARG A 5 11.24 10.87 -0.78
C ARG A 5 10.87 9.56 -1.48
N TYR A 6 9.91 8.83 -0.93
CA TYR A 6 9.49 7.54 -1.47
C TYR A 6 9.03 7.70 -2.92
N GLN A 7 9.58 6.86 -3.80
CA GLN A 7 9.18 6.70 -5.20
C GLN A 7 8.61 5.30 -5.40
N ILE A 8 7.65 5.17 -6.33
CA ILE A 8 7.18 3.86 -6.79
C ILE A 8 8.37 3.16 -7.44
N THR A 9 8.63 1.91 -7.05
CA THR A 9 9.67 1.06 -7.63
C THR A 9 9.11 0.09 -8.68
N ALA A 10 9.96 -0.61 -9.41
CA ALA A 10 9.52 -1.61 -10.40
C ALA A 10 8.69 -2.76 -9.77
N ALA A 11 8.98 -3.12 -8.51
CA ALA A 11 8.21 -4.13 -7.77
C ALA A 11 6.82 -3.61 -7.35
N ASP A 12 6.66 -2.29 -7.23
CA ASP A 12 5.42 -1.66 -6.81
C ASP A 12 4.43 -1.46 -7.97
N LEU A 13 4.86 -1.60 -9.23
CA LEU A 13 4.04 -1.31 -10.42
C LEU A 13 2.69 -2.02 -10.42
N THR A 14 2.66 -3.31 -10.07
CA THR A 14 1.40 -4.09 -10.01
C THR A 14 0.46 -3.54 -8.94
N HIS A 15 0.99 -3.14 -7.78
CA HIS A 15 0.20 -2.59 -6.68
C HIS A 15 -0.27 -1.17 -6.97
N ALA A 16 0.58 -0.35 -7.58
CA ALA A 16 0.28 1.01 -7.99
C ALA A 16 -0.81 1.02 -9.07
N ARG A 17 -0.69 0.14 -10.08
CA ARG A 17 -1.71 -0.07 -11.11
C ARG A 17 -3.07 -0.37 -10.49
N ALA A 18 -3.16 -1.42 -9.67
CA ALA A 18 -4.43 -1.85 -9.10
C ALA A 18 -5.07 -0.78 -8.18
N TYR A 19 -4.25 0.02 -7.49
CA TYR A 19 -4.76 1.15 -6.70
C TYR A 19 -5.30 2.26 -7.60
N LEU A 20 -4.52 2.70 -8.59
CA LEU A 20 -4.90 3.78 -9.49
C LEU A 20 -6.14 3.42 -10.29
N GLU A 21 -6.20 2.22 -10.89
CA GLU A 21 -7.40 1.75 -11.61
C GLU A 21 -8.63 1.75 -10.69
N SER A 22 -8.52 1.23 -9.46
CA SER A 22 -9.64 1.22 -8.52
C SER A 22 -10.13 2.62 -8.16
N GLN A 23 -9.22 3.54 -7.82
CA GLN A 23 -9.58 4.89 -7.38
C GLN A 23 -10.09 5.75 -8.54
N LEU A 24 -9.52 5.58 -9.74
CA LEU A 24 -9.97 6.29 -10.93
C LEU A 24 -11.35 5.82 -11.38
N LEU A 25 -11.64 4.52 -11.32
CA LEU A 25 -12.97 3.98 -11.61
C LEU A 25 -14.03 4.39 -10.59
N GLN A 26 -13.63 4.56 -9.33
CA GLN A 26 -14.52 5.01 -8.25
C GLN A 26 -14.68 6.53 -8.19
N LEU A 27 -13.96 7.28 -9.03
CA LEU A 27 -13.93 8.74 -9.04
C LEU A 27 -13.51 9.37 -7.70
N THR A 28 -12.67 8.66 -6.93
CA THR A 28 -12.25 9.07 -5.58
C THR A 28 -10.85 9.66 -5.54
N LEU A 29 -10.18 9.78 -6.68
CA LEU A 29 -8.80 10.24 -6.74
C LEU A 29 -8.75 11.74 -7.02
N ASP A 30 -8.19 12.51 -6.08
CA ASP A 30 -8.06 13.95 -6.28
C ASP A 30 -6.99 14.25 -7.36
N LEU A 31 -7.47 14.75 -8.50
CA LEU A 31 -6.71 15.15 -9.67
C LEU A 31 -6.66 16.67 -9.77
N ARG A 32 -5.60 17.23 -10.37
CA ARG A 32 -5.47 18.67 -10.58
C ARG A 32 -6.24 19.16 -11.80
N GLU A 33 -5.87 18.64 -12.97
CA GLU A 33 -6.29 19.19 -14.28
C GLU A 33 -6.94 18.15 -15.19
N LEU A 34 -6.82 16.86 -14.86
CA LEU A 34 -7.34 15.77 -15.67
C LEU A 34 -8.70 15.31 -15.16
N THR A 35 -9.57 14.92 -16.09
CA THR A 35 -10.73 14.10 -15.75
C THR A 35 -10.28 12.68 -15.37
N HIS A 36 -11.13 11.95 -14.64
CA HIS A 36 -10.84 10.57 -14.26
C HIS A 36 -10.68 9.62 -15.46
N GLY A 37 -11.42 9.86 -16.55
CA GLY A 37 -11.31 9.08 -17.79
C GLY A 37 -9.96 9.30 -18.47
N GLU A 38 -9.58 10.55 -18.69
CA GLU A 38 -8.26 10.90 -19.27
C GLU A 38 -7.10 10.40 -18.41
N ALA A 39 -7.25 10.49 -17.09
CA ALA A 39 -6.27 9.97 -16.15
C ALA A 39 -6.13 8.44 -16.25
N LEU A 40 -7.24 7.71 -16.40
CA LEU A 40 -7.23 6.26 -16.57
C LEU A 40 -6.54 5.85 -17.88
N ASP A 41 -6.86 6.53 -18.97
CA ASP A 41 -6.24 6.27 -20.27
C ASP A 41 -4.74 6.58 -20.26
N ALA A 42 -4.33 7.70 -19.65
CA ALA A 42 -2.93 8.06 -19.50
C ALA A 42 -2.15 7.01 -18.68
N VAL A 43 -2.69 6.56 -17.54
CA VAL A 43 -2.08 5.53 -16.70
C VAL A 43 -1.97 4.20 -17.46
N ASN A 44 -3.04 3.80 -18.17
CA ASN A 44 -3.02 2.59 -18.99
C ASN A 44 -1.98 2.65 -20.11
N GLY A 45 -1.86 3.79 -20.79
CA GLY A 45 -0.83 4.04 -21.79
C GLY A 45 0.59 3.90 -21.22
N ILE A 46 0.85 4.51 -20.06
CA ILE A 46 2.13 4.40 -19.36
C ILE A 46 2.45 2.93 -19.03
N LEU A 47 1.48 2.19 -18.51
CA LEU A 47 1.66 0.81 -18.08
C LEU A 47 1.81 -0.19 -19.24
N ARG A 48 1.35 0.16 -20.44
CA ARG A 48 1.56 -0.64 -21.66
C ARG A 48 2.92 -0.34 -22.33
N ALA A 49 3.48 0.85 -22.13
CA ALA A 49 4.68 1.29 -22.84
C ALA A 49 6.00 0.75 -22.25
N GLY A 50 6.81 0.06 -23.06
CA GLY A 50 8.23 -0.20 -22.82
C GLY A 50 8.57 -1.14 -21.65
N GLY A 51 9.79 -1.00 -21.12
CA GLY A 51 10.31 -1.82 -20.01
C GLY A 51 9.94 -1.29 -18.61
N LYS A 52 10.08 -2.14 -17.58
CA LYS A 52 9.69 -1.82 -16.18
C LYS A 52 10.29 -0.52 -15.64
N SER A 53 11.56 -0.24 -15.96
CA SER A 53 12.23 1.00 -15.54
C SER A 53 11.56 2.24 -16.14
N THR A 54 11.27 2.22 -17.43
CA THR A 54 10.58 3.31 -18.15
C THR A 54 9.18 3.54 -17.60
N LYS A 55 8.41 2.47 -17.37
CA LYS A 55 7.06 2.54 -16.76
C LYS A 55 7.11 3.22 -15.40
N THR A 56 8.08 2.84 -14.57
CA THR A 56 8.24 3.37 -13.23
C THR A 56 8.56 4.87 -13.24
N LYS A 57 9.49 5.31 -14.09
CA LYS A 57 9.83 6.73 -14.23
C LYS A 57 8.64 7.56 -14.72
N LYS A 58 7.97 7.09 -15.79
CA LYS A 58 6.80 7.76 -16.37
C LYS A 58 5.65 7.83 -15.36
N LEU A 59 5.40 6.77 -14.61
CA LEU A 59 4.34 6.73 -13.61
C LEU A 59 4.61 7.69 -12.45
N ASN A 60 5.83 7.71 -11.89
CA ASN A 60 6.16 8.68 -10.83
C ASN A 60 6.01 10.13 -11.34
N THR A 61 6.47 10.41 -12.55
CA THR A 61 6.34 11.75 -13.17
C THR A 61 4.87 12.14 -13.34
N TRP A 62 4.07 11.24 -13.91
CA TRP A 62 2.63 11.46 -14.08
C TRP A 62 1.92 11.74 -12.75
N CYS A 63 2.25 10.95 -11.72
CA CYS A 63 1.68 11.15 -10.40
C CYS A 63 2.07 12.49 -9.76
N GLU A 64 3.32 12.95 -9.93
CA GLU A 64 3.78 14.23 -9.39
C GLU A 64 3.12 15.43 -10.09
N THR A 65 2.86 15.30 -11.39
CA THR A 65 2.20 16.33 -12.21
C THR A 65 0.71 16.41 -11.92
N HIS A 66 -0.01 15.29 -11.95
CA HIS A 66 -1.48 15.29 -12.02
C HIS A 66 -2.19 14.99 -10.70
N LEU A 67 -1.53 14.37 -9.71
CA LEU A 67 -2.13 14.13 -8.41
C LEU A 67 -1.92 15.33 -7.48
N THR A 68 -2.89 15.55 -6.59
CA THR A 68 -2.67 16.42 -5.43
C THR A 68 -1.61 15.80 -4.52
N THR A 69 -0.95 16.63 -3.69
CA THR A 69 0.05 16.14 -2.73
C THR A 69 -0.54 15.10 -1.76
N ALA A 70 -1.81 15.29 -1.37
CA ALA A 70 -2.54 14.38 -0.50
C ALA A 70 -2.81 13.02 -1.18
N ALA A 71 -3.35 13.03 -2.41
CA ALA A 71 -3.58 11.83 -3.20
C ALA A 71 -2.27 11.07 -3.47
N TRP A 72 -1.19 11.80 -3.77
CA TRP A 72 0.12 11.19 -3.97
C TRP A 72 0.67 10.52 -2.69
N ALA A 73 0.51 11.16 -1.53
CA ALA A 73 0.88 10.57 -0.25
C ALA A 73 0.04 9.32 0.08
N GLY A 74 -1.27 9.37 -0.17
CA GLY A 74 -2.21 8.25 0.03
C GLY A 74 -1.87 7.03 -0.84
N LEU A 75 -1.56 7.24 -2.11
CA LEU A 75 -1.11 6.19 -3.03
C LEU A 75 0.17 5.51 -2.52
N LYS A 76 1.19 6.30 -2.16
CA LYS A 76 2.47 5.75 -1.63
C LYS A 76 2.26 4.92 -0.36
N ALA A 77 1.42 5.40 0.56
CA ALA A 77 1.09 4.67 1.78
C ALA A 77 0.36 3.35 1.49
N SER A 78 -0.59 3.37 0.55
CA SER A 78 -1.38 2.20 0.16
C SER A 78 -0.53 1.14 -0.53
N VAL A 79 0.31 1.55 -1.48
CA VAL A 79 1.27 0.68 -2.17
C VAL A 79 2.24 0.05 -1.18
N ARG A 80 2.80 0.84 -0.25
CA ARG A 80 3.71 0.33 0.78
C ARG A 80 3.03 -0.70 1.69
N LYS A 81 1.81 -0.42 2.15
CA LYS A 81 1.02 -1.37 2.96
C LYS A 81 0.74 -2.67 2.20
N ARG A 82 0.39 -2.57 0.91
CA ARG A 82 0.11 -3.73 0.06
C ARG A 82 1.37 -4.58 -0.15
N ARG A 83 2.51 -3.94 -0.43
CA ARG A 83 3.81 -4.63 -0.51
C ARG A 83 4.15 -5.35 0.79
N GLN A 84 3.96 -4.70 1.93
CA GLN A 84 4.19 -5.31 3.24
C GLN A 84 3.31 -6.54 3.44
N ARG A 85 2.02 -6.49 3.09
CA ARG A 85 1.11 -7.65 3.17
C ARG A 85 1.55 -8.81 2.28
N PHE A 86 2.12 -8.54 1.10
CA PHE A 86 2.67 -9.59 0.23
C PHE A 86 3.97 -10.21 0.77
N SER A 87 4.76 -9.45 1.53
CA SER A 87 6.02 -9.91 2.11
C SER A 87 5.87 -10.61 3.46
N THR A 88 4.75 -10.40 4.17
CA THR A 88 4.57 -10.91 5.54
C THR A 88 3.55 -12.03 5.54
N GLU A 89 3.94 -13.22 5.98
CA GLU A 89 3.04 -14.36 6.15
C GLU A 89 2.12 -14.11 7.35
N THR A 90 1.06 -13.34 7.11
CA THR A 90 0.08 -12.95 8.14
C THR A 90 -1.31 -13.42 7.73
N ARG A 91 -2.11 -13.85 8.70
CA ARG A 91 -3.49 -14.28 8.50
C ARG A 91 -4.42 -13.42 9.34
N SER A 92 -5.57 -13.06 8.76
CA SER A 92 -6.65 -12.42 9.50
C SER A 92 -7.43 -13.49 10.25
N VAL A 93 -7.62 -13.31 11.56
CA VAL A 93 -8.40 -14.20 12.41
C VAL A 93 -9.47 -13.40 13.14
N THR A 94 -10.67 -13.98 13.28
CA THR A 94 -11.75 -13.38 14.06
C THR A 94 -11.64 -13.88 15.50
N LEU A 95 -11.62 -12.96 16.46
CA LEU A 95 -11.58 -13.25 17.88
C LEU A 95 -12.82 -12.67 18.57
N SER A 96 -13.28 -13.31 19.65
CA SER A 96 -14.26 -12.67 20.52
C SER A 96 -13.65 -11.40 21.14
N ILE A 97 -14.49 -10.40 21.42
CA ILE A 97 -14.05 -9.12 22.01
C ILE A 97 -13.22 -9.34 23.27
N ARG A 98 -13.67 -10.27 24.14
CA ARG A 98 -12.98 -10.63 25.38
C ARG A 98 -11.61 -11.26 25.11
N ALA A 99 -11.52 -12.20 24.16
CA ALA A 99 -10.25 -12.86 23.83
C ALA A 99 -9.23 -11.86 23.25
N HIS A 100 -9.68 -10.96 22.37
CA HIS A 100 -8.84 -9.90 21.83
C HIS A 100 -8.30 -8.98 22.94
N LYS A 101 -9.16 -8.54 23.87
CA LYS A 101 -8.75 -7.70 25.01
C LYS A 101 -7.67 -8.39 25.87
N LEU A 102 -7.90 -9.64 26.25
CA LEU A 102 -6.94 -10.40 27.07
C LEU A 102 -5.58 -10.57 26.39
N LEU A 103 -5.57 -10.86 25.07
CA LEU A 103 -4.34 -10.98 24.28
C LEU A 103 -3.59 -9.65 24.17
N LYS A 104 -4.32 -8.56 23.91
CA LYS A 104 -3.75 -7.21 23.85
C LYS A 104 -3.12 -6.81 25.18
N ASP A 105 -3.84 -6.95 26.29
CA ASP A 105 -3.36 -6.59 27.63
C ASP A 105 -2.14 -7.45 28.04
N ALA A 106 -2.08 -8.72 27.62
CA ALA A 106 -0.94 -9.59 27.87
C ALA A 106 0.29 -9.21 27.03
N ALA A 107 0.09 -8.82 25.78
CA ALA A 107 1.13 -8.36 24.87
C ALA A 107 1.75 -7.05 25.35
N GLU A 108 0.91 -6.08 25.72
CA GLU A 108 1.34 -4.76 26.24
C GLU A 108 2.15 -4.89 27.53
N ARG A 109 1.66 -5.69 28.51
CA ARG A 109 2.39 -5.93 29.77
C ARG A 109 3.79 -6.51 29.59
N LYS A 110 4.02 -7.26 28.51
CA LYS A 110 5.30 -7.91 28.22
C LYS A 110 6.12 -7.17 27.17
N GLY A 111 5.62 -6.09 26.59
CA GLY A 111 6.29 -5.35 25.52
C GLY A 111 6.52 -6.18 24.25
N VAL A 112 5.66 -7.15 23.95
CA VAL A 112 5.77 -8.02 22.76
C VAL A 112 4.50 -7.97 21.90
N THR A 113 4.53 -8.57 20.71
CA THR A 113 3.34 -8.65 19.84
C THR A 113 2.36 -9.74 20.31
N MET A 114 1.08 -9.62 19.92
CA MET A 114 0.09 -10.66 20.18
C MET A 114 0.48 -12.01 19.58
N SER A 115 1.05 -12.03 18.37
CA SER A 115 1.59 -13.26 17.75
C SER A 115 2.68 -13.88 18.61
N ARG A 116 3.59 -13.06 19.16
CA ARG A 116 4.66 -13.56 20.04
C ARG A 116 4.13 -14.19 21.32
N ILE A 117 3.04 -13.66 21.89
CA ILE A 117 2.34 -14.28 23.03
C ILE A 117 1.80 -15.66 22.65
N ILE A 118 1.16 -15.77 21.49
CA ILE A 118 0.60 -17.04 21.00
C ILE A 118 1.71 -18.06 20.79
N GLU A 119 2.79 -17.68 20.10
CA GLU A 119 3.97 -18.53 19.87
C GLU A 119 4.63 -18.98 21.18
N GLN A 120 4.81 -18.08 22.16
CA GLN A 120 5.40 -18.46 23.45
C GLN A 120 4.53 -19.45 24.24
N ARG A 121 3.20 -19.37 24.09
CA ARG A 121 2.25 -20.21 24.82
C ARG A 121 1.98 -21.54 24.13
N LEU A 122 1.90 -21.54 22.81
CA LEU A 122 1.48 -22.68 21.99
C LEU A 122 2.61 -23.29 21.15
N GLY A 123 3.70 -22.54 20.92
CA GLY A 123 4.84 -22.95 20.10
C GLY A 123 5.82 -23.89 20.80
N ARG A 124 5.36 -24.69 21.78
CA ARG A 124 6.16 -25.82 22.28
C ARG A 124 6.23 -26.88 21.18
N ARG A 125 7.33 -26.85 20.43
CA ARG A 125 7.90 -28.01 19.74
C ARG A 125 9.34 -28.14 20.22
#